data_AF-A0A5R2MWR3-F1
#
_entry.id   AF-A0A5R2MWR3-F1
#
_cell.length_a   1.000
_cell.length_b   1.000
_cell.length_c   1.000
_cell.angle_alpha   90.00
_cell.angle_beta   90.00
_cell.angle_gamma   90.00
#
_symmetry.space_group_name_H-M   'P 1'
#
loop_
_entity.id
_entity.type
_entity.pdbx_description
1 polymer ?
#
loop_
_entity_poly.entity_id
_entity_poly.type
_entity_poly.pdbx_seq_one_letter_code
_entity_poly.pdbx_strand_id
1 'polypeptide(L)' 'MTEENKKKPNPIDIHVGSRVRLRRNMLGMSQEKLGENLGITFQQIQKYEKGTNRVGA' A
#
# COMPACT_ATOMS: atom_id res chain seq x y z
N MET A 1 30.18 2.78 5.85
CA MET A 1 28.82 3.28 6.08
C MET A 1 27.88 2.14 5.70
N THR A 2 27.41 1.38 6.68
CA THR A 2 26.66 0.14 6.45
C THR A 2 25.22 0.46 6.07
N GLU A 3 24.82 0.07 4.87
CA GLU A 3 23.45 0.11 4.33
C GLU A 3 22.44 -0.33 5.39
N GLU A 4 21.53 0.58 5.75
CA GLU A 4 20.52 0.38 6.76
C GLU A 4 19.61 -0.81 6.43
N ASN A 5 19.28 -1.55 7.48
CA ASN A 5 18.33 -2.65 7.56
C ASN A 5 16.98 -2.32 6.88
N LYS A 6 16.87 -2.44 5.55
CA LYS A 6 15.56 -2.52 4.88
C LYS A 6 14.91 -3.83 5.30
N LYS A 7 14.21 -3.80 6.45
CA LYS A 7 13.35 -4.89 6.92
C LYS A 7 12.52 -5.35 5.73
N LYS A 8 12.69 -6.62 5.35
CA LYS A 8 11.88 -7.24 4.30
C LYS A 8 10.41 -6.97 4.62
N PRO A 9 9.60 -6.51 3.64
CA PRO A 9 8.18 -6.29 3.87
C PRO A 9 7.54 -7.57 4.43
N ASN A 10 6.64 -7.42 5.41
CA ASN A 10 5.97 -8.57 5.99
C ASN A 10 5.15 -9.28 4.90
N PRO A 11 5.22 -10.62 4.76
CA PRO A 11 4.39 -11.36 3.81
C PRO A 11 2.89 -11.04 3.90
N ILE A 12 2.39 -10.73 5.11
CA ILE A 12 1.01 -10.33 5.35
C ILE A 12 0.72 -8.97 4.69
N ASP A 13 1.61 -7.98 4.87
CA ASP A 13 1.42 -6.63 4.31
C ASP A 13 1.48 -6.68 2.78
N ILE A 14 2.36 -7.51 2.21
CA ILE A 14 2.40 -7.76 0.75
C ILE A 14 1.07 -8.36 0.28
N HIS A 15 0.57 -9.38 0.98
CA HIS A 15 -0.68 -10.03 0.61
C HIS A 15 -1.85 -9.05 0.67
N VAL A 16 -2.01 -8.34 1.79
CA VAL A 16 -3.06 -7.34 1.97
C VAL A 16 -2.95 -6.22 0.93
N GLY A 17 -1.75 -5.69 0.69
CA GLY A 17 -1.49 -4.68 -0.33
C GLY A 17 -1.89 -5.11 -1.74
N SER A 18 -1.57 -6.35 -2.10
CA SER A 18 -2.00 -6.96 -3.37
C SER A 18 -3.52 -7.03 -3.50
N ARG A 19 -4.24 -7.39 -2.42
CA ARG A 19 -5.71 -7.42 -2.39
C ARG A 19 -6.32 -6.03 -2.52
N VAL A 20 -5.76 -5.02 -1.86
CA VAL A 20 -6.18 -3.62 -2.00
C VAL A 20 -6.03 -3.16 -3.45
N ARG A 21 -4.86 -3.39 -4.06
CA ARG A 21 -4.60 -3.06 -5.48
C ARG A 21 -5.57 -3.74 -6.42
N LEU A 22 -5.79 -5.05 -6.23
CA LEU A 22 -6.73 -5.82 -7.05
C LEU A 22 -8.13 -5.22 -6.97
N ARG A 23 -8.65 -4.96 -5.75
CA ARG A 23 -9.99 -4.39 -5.58
C ARG A 23 -10.10 -3.00 -6.18
N ARG A 24 -9.10 -2.14 -5.98
CA ARG A 24 -9.05 -0.81 -6.58
C ARG A 24 -9.14 -0.87 -8.11
N ASN A 25 -8.37 -1.77 -8.73
CA ASN A 25 -8.38 -1.97 -10.18
C ASN A 25 -9.73 -2.51 -10.68
N MET A 26 -10.35 -3.47 -9.97
CA MET A 26 -11.68 -3.98 -10.32
C MET A 26 -12.76 -2.90 -10.28
N LEU A 27 -12.57 -1.88 -9.45
CA LEU A 27 -13.46 -0.71 -9.36
C LEU A 27 -13.08 0.41 -10.33
N GLY A 28 -12.04 0.24 -11.17
CA GLY A 28 -11.58 1.26 -12.11
C GLY A 28 -11.01 2.51 -11.44
N MET A 29 -10.55 2.42 -10.19
CA MET A 29 -10.10 3.58 -9.41
C MET A 29 -8.59 3.80 -9.52
N SER A 30 -8.14 5.06 -9.58
CA SER A 30 -6.72 5.41 -9.40
C SER A 30 -6.33 5.37 -7.92
N GLN A 31 -5.01 5.33 -7.63
CA GLN A 31 -4.51 5.40 -6.25
C GLN A 31 -4.90 6.72 -5.57
N GLU A 32 -4.90 7.83 -6.33
CA GLU A 32 -5.36 9.14 -5.86
C GLU A 32 -6.85 9.09 -5.49
N LYS A 33 -7.70 8.53 -6.35
CA LYS A 33 -9.14 8.40 -6.08
C LYS A 33 -9.43 7.55 -4.84
N LEU A 34 -8.70 6.45 -4.67
CA LEU A 34 -8.81 5.64 -3.46
C LEU A 34 -8.34 6.41 -2.22
N GLY A 35 -7.24 7.16 -2.34
CA GLY A 35 -6.71 8.00 -1.26
C GLY A 35 -7.71 9.07 -0.82
N GLU A 36 -8.30 9.80 -1.76
CA GLU A 36 -9.36 10.78 -1.52
C GLU A 36 -10.52 10.18 -0.73
N ASN A 37 -11.03 9.02 -1.18
CA ASN A 37 -12.16 8.33 -0.52
C ASN A 37 -11.81 7.87 0.91
N LEU A 38 -10.54 7.62 1.20
CA LEU A 38 -10.05 7.16 2.51
C LEU A 38 -9.45 8.29 3.36
N GLY A 39 -9.42 9.53 2.86
CA GLY A 39 -8.81 10.66 3.56
C GLY A 39 -7.29 10.55 3.73
N ILE A 40 -6.60 9.81 2.85
CA ILE A 40 -5.15 9.60 2.90
C ILE A 40 -4.49 9.90 1.54
N THR A 41 -3.19 10.16 1.55
CA THR A 41 -2.47 10.53 0.34
C THR A 41 -2.28 9.35 -0.62
N PHE A 42 -2.11 9.64 -1.91
CA PHE A 42 -1.83 8.60 -2.92
C PHE A 42 -0.53 7.83 -2.61
N GLN A 43 0.47 8.51 -2.04
CA GLN A 43 1.73 7.88 -1.64
C GLN A 43 1.51 6.86 -0.52
N GLN A 44 0.57 7.12 0.40
CA GLN A 44 0.23 6.15 1.44
C GLN A 44 -0.45 4.93 0.85
N ILE A 45 -1.41 5.11 -0.07
CA ILE A 45 -2.01 4.02 -0.83
C ILE A 45 -0.93 3.22 -1.57
N GLN A 46 0.01 3.88 -2.21
CA GLN A 46 1.11 3.22 -2.90
C GLN A 46 1.97 2.37 -1.95
N LYS A 47 2.24 2.85 -0.74
CA LYS A 47 2.99 2.10 0.29
C LYS A 47 2.20 0.89 0.80
N TYR A 48 0.88 1.03 1.00
CA TYR A 48 0.01 -0.10 1.34
C TYR A 48 -0.02 -1.14 0.23
N GLU A 49 -0.22 -0.73 -1.03
CA GLU A 49 -0.26 -1.65 -2.16
C GLU A 49 1.07 -2.37 -2.42
N LYS A 50 2.19 -1.75 -2.04
CA LYS A 50 3.52 -2.38 -2.09
C LYS A 50 3.84 -3.22 -0.84
N GLY A 51 3.00 -3.16 0.20
CA GLY A 51 3.25 -3.80 1.48
C GLY A 51 4.41 -3.21 2.28
N THR A 52 4.92 -2.03 1.90
CA THR A 52 6.02 -1.37 2.63
C THR A 52 5.54 -0.71 3.92
N ASN A 53 4.24 -0.40 4.00
CA ASN A 53 3.55 0.02 5.21
C ASN A 53 2.44 -0.98 5.54
N ARG A 54 2.25 -1.22 6.83
CA ARG A 54 1.11 -1.99 7.35
C ARG A 54 -0.18 -1.19 7.23
N VAL A 55 -1.23 -1.83 6.74
CA VAL A 55 -2.58 -1.23 6.72
C VAL A 55 -3.13 -1.20 8.14
N GLY A 56 -3.57 -0.02 8.61
CA GLY A 56 -4.07 0.19 9.97
C GLY A 56 -2.99 0.56 11.00
N ALA A 57 -1.77 0.90 10.55
CA ALA A 57 -0.75 1.56 11.36
C ALA A 57 -0.93 3.09 11.36
#